data_AF-A0A0F3LCV8-F1
#
_entry.id   AF-A0A0F3LCV8-F1
#
_cell.length_a   1.000
_cell.length_b   1.000
_cell.length_c   1.000
_cell.angle_alpha   90.00
_cell.angle_beta   90.00
_cell.angle_gamma   90.00
#
_symmetry.space_group_name_H-M   'P 1'
#
loop_
_entity.id
_entity.type
_entity.pdbx_description
1 polymer ?
#
loop_
_entity_poly.entity_id
_entity_poly.type
_entity_poly.pdbx_seq_one_letter_code
_entity_poly.pdbx_strand_id
1 'polypeptide(L)'
;MGLMIAAALAAALAAGQAPDMHVNAEGLNMARPGEAMILAGRIRAASHDWCAVHRAVLTPDSLGDPSVCEREMRRRAYVALPRPQRIHFVRAGGQTALNRR
;
A
#
# COMPACT_ATOMS: atom_id res chain seq x y z
N MET A 1 20.23 14.02 -14.68
CA MET A 1 20.26 12.83 -13.79
C MET A 1 18.87 12.18 -13.63
N GLY A 2 17.92 12.34 -14.58
CA GLY A 2 16.57 11.77 -14.46
C GLY A 2 16.37 10.41 -15.15
N LEU A 3 17.26 10.03 -16.09
CA LEU A 3 17.15 8.78 -16.85
C LEU A 3 17.57 7.53 -16.07
N MET A 4 18.46 7.68 -15.08
CA MET A 4 18.95 6.55 -14.27
C MET A 4 17.86 5.99 -13.34
N ILE A 5 16.95 6.83 -12.85
CA ILE A 5 15.87 6.43 -11.94
C ILE A 5 14.79 5.64 -12.72
N ALA A 6 14.46 6.08 -13.94
CA ALA A 6 13.48 5.40 -14.80
C ALA A 6 13.94 3.99 -15.20
N ALA A 7 15.24 3.81 -15.49
CA ALA A 7 15.81 2.51 -15.84
C ALA A 7 15.86 1.55 -14.64
N ALA A 8 16.18 2.04 -13.45
CA ALA A 8 16.17 1.24 -12.22
C ALA A 8 14.74 0.78 -11.86
N LEU A 9 13.74 1.65 -12.06
CA LEU A 9 12.33 1.32 -11.83
C LEU A 9 11.86 0.23 -12.81
N ALA A 10 12.14 0.39 -14.11
CA ALA A 10 11.80 -0.58 -15.15
C ALA A 10 12.47 -1.95 -14.93
N ALA A 11 13.73 -1.97 -14.48
CA ALA A 11 14.45 -3.19 -14.14
C ALA A 11 13.89 -3.86 -12.86
N ALA A 12 13.49 -3.08 -11.86
CA ALA A 12 12.83 -3.59 -10.66
C ALA A 12 11.48 -4.22 -11.00
N LEU A 13 10.69 -3.60 -11.89
CA LEU A 13 9.41 -4.15 -12.35
C LEU A 13 9.58 -5.43 -13.19
N ALA A 14 10.59 -5.47 -14.07
CA ALA A 14 10.95 -6.69 -14.81
C ALA A 14 11.46 -7.81 -13.89
N ALA A 15 12.01 -7.46 -12.72
CA ALA A 15 12.39 -8.38 -11.65
C ALA A 15 11.25 -8.68 -10.66
N GLY A 16 10.02 -8.21 -10.88
CA GLY A 16 8.87 -8.41 -10.00
C GLY A 16 8.85 -7.54 -8.73
N GLN A 17 9.83 -6.64 -8.58
CA GLN A 17 9.93 -5.65 -7.51
C GLN A 17 9.18 -4.39 -7.95
N ALA A 18 7.85 -4.43 -7.85
CA ALA A 18 7.06 -3.20 -7.92
C ALA A 18 7.57 -2.23 -6.85
N PRO A 19 7.69 -0.92 -7.14
CA PRO A 19 8.18 0.02 -6.15
C PRO A 19 7.18 0.03 -4.98
N ASP A 20 7.66 -0.38 -3.80
CA ASP A 20 6.81 -0.65 -2.65
C ASP A 20 6.50 0.65 -1.92
N MET A 21 5.21 0.86 -1.67
CA MET A 21 4.72 1.95 -0.82
C MET A 21 5.05 1.64 0.64
N HIS A 22 5.88 2.47 1.25
CA HIS A 22 6.15 2.39 2.69
C HIS A 22 5.11 3.19 3.48
N VAL A 23 4.47 2.54 4.45
CA VAL A 23 3.52 3.19 5.36
C VAL A 23 4.04 3.04 6.79
N ASN A 24 4.31 4.17 7.44
CA ASN A 24 4.81 4.15 8.81
C ASN A 24 3.71 3.73 9.80
N ALA A 25 3.92 2.57 10.43
CA ALA A 25 3.09 2.02 11.51
C ALA A 25 3.75 2.13 12.90
N GLU A 26 4.96 2.70 13.00
CA GLU A 26 5.66 2.90 14.26
C GLU A 26 4.85 3.78 15.22
N GLY A 27 4.95 3.44 16.51
CA GLY A 27 4.22 4.12 17.57
C GLY A 27 2.73 3.81 17.64
N LEU A 28 2.17 3.01 16.72
CA LEU A 28 0.77 2.59 16.77
C LEU A 28 0.62 1.20 17.42
N ASN A 29 -0.22 1.14 18.44
CA ASN A 29 -0.71 -0.06 19.07
C ASN A 29 -1.94 -0.59 18.31
N MET A 30 -1.71 -1.59 17.47
CA MET A 30 -2.76 -2.23 16.66
C MET A 30 -3.86 -2.93 17.48
N ALA A 31 -3.68 -3.14 18.80
CA ALA A 31 -4.73 -3.67 19.66
C ALA A 31 -5.81 -2.62 19.98
N ARG A 32 -5.55 -1.34 19.71
CA ARG A 32 -6.50 -0.24 19.92
C ARG A 32 -7.27 0.06 18.63
N PRO A 33 -8.61 0.01 18.64
CA PRO A 33 -9.43 0.32 17.46
C PRO A 33 -9.12 1.67 16.82
N GLY A 34 -8.91 2.71 17.62
CA GLY A 34 -8.56 4.05 17.13
C GLY A 34 -7.27 4.07 16.28
N GLU A 35 -6.23 3.39 16.75
CA GLU A 35 -4.92 3.38 16.12
C GLU A 35 -4.88 2.46 14.89
N ALA A 36 -5.66 1.38 14.89
CA ALA A 36 -5.91 0.57 13.70
C ALA A 36 -6.65 1.37 12.61
N MET A 37 -7.60 2.22 12.97
CA MET A 37 -8.28 3.11 12.01
C MET A 37 -7.33 4.17 11.44
N ILE A 38 -6.42 4.73 12.25
CA ILE A 38 -5.39 5.66 11.80
C ILE A 38 -4.49 4.98 10.75
N LEU A 39 -4.01 3.77 11.03
CA LEU A 39 -3.19 3.04 10.07
C LEU A 39 -3.95 2.74 8.77
N ALA A 40 -5.20 2.29 8.87
CA ALA A 40 -6.04 2.08 7.69
C ALA A 40 -6.24 3.36 6.86
N GLY A 41 -6.38 4.51 7.52
CA GLY A 41 -6.40 5.83 6.88
C GLY A 41 -5.09 6.14 6.14
N ARG A 42 -3.95 5.96 6.81
CA ARG A 42 -2.61 6.18 6.23
C ARG A 42 -2.37 5.30 5.00
N ILE A 43 -2.72 4.01 5.08
CA ILE A 43 -2.57 3.08 3.95
C ILE A 43 -3.42 3.54 2.76
N ARG A 44 -4.68 3.98 2.98
CA ARG A 44 -5.53 4.47 1.89
C ARG A 44 -4.98 5.74 1.23
N ALA A 45 -4.58 6.73 2.02
CA ALA A 45 -4.00 7.96 1.51
C ALA A 45 -2.72 7.70 0.72
N ALA A 46 -1.79 6.93 1.29
CA ALA A 46 -0.56 6.54 0.61
C ALA A 46 -0.84 5.75 -0.69
N SER A 47 -1.84 4.86 -0.69
CA SER A 47 -2.20 4.10 -1.90
C SER A 47 -2.70 5.01 -3.00
N HIS A 48 -3.52 6.01 -2.65
CA HIS A 48 -4.03 7.00 -3.58
C HIS A 48 -2.91 7.86 -4.18
N ASP A 49 -2.07 8.44 -3.33
CA ASP A 49 -0.94 9.29 -3.75
C ASP A 49 0.05 8.51 -4.62
N TRP A 50 0.34 7.27 -4.24
CA TRP A 50 1.23 6.40 -4.98
C TRP A 50 0.69 6.06 -6.37
N CYS A 51 -0.59 5.69 -6.46
CA CYS A 51 -1.25 5.35 -7.72
C CYS A 51 -1.48 6.57 -8.61
N ALA A 52 -1.63 7.78 -8.06
CA ALA A 52 -1.69 9.00 -8.87
C ALA A 52 -0.43 9.19 -9.73
N VAL A 53 0.74 8.79 -9.21
CA VAL A 53 2.04 8.95 -9.88
C VAL A 53 2.47 7.69 -10.65
N HIS A 54 2.22 6.49 -10.12
CA HIS A 54 2.83 5.24 -10.61
C HIS A 54 1.86 4.26 -11.28
N ARG A 55 0.56 4.58 -11.42
CA ARG A 55 -0.44 3.65 -12.00
C ARG A 55 -0.07 3.10 -13.38
N ALA A 56 0.53 3.91 -14.25
CA ALA A 56 0.91 3.51 -15.61
C ALA A 56 2.00 2.42 -15.63
N VAL A 57 2.69 2.26 -14.51
CA VAL A 57 3.85 1.37 -14.34
C VAL A 57 3.44 0.07 -13.63
N LEU A 58 2.43 0.13 -12.76
CA LEU A 58 2.00 -0.98 -11.89
C LEU A 58 0.92 -1.89 -12.51
N THR A 59 0.18 -1.41 -13.53
CA THR A 59 -0.88 -2.19 -14.17
C THR A 59 -0.76 -2.23 -15.71
N PRO A 60 0.32 -2.83 -16.24
CA PRO A 60 0.53 -2.91 -17.70
C PRO A 60 -0.57 -3.68 -18.43
N ASP A 61 -1.10 -4.75 -17.82
CA ASP A 61 -2.15 -5.61 -18.41
C ASP A 61 -3.58 -5.26 -17.91
N SER A 62 -3.71 -4.33 -16.96
CA SER A 62 -5.00 -3.88 -16.41
C SER A 62 -5.09 -2.36 -16.44
N LEU A 63 -5.45 -1.86 -17.62
CA LEU A 63 -5.81 -0.49 -18.00
C LEU A 63 -6.05 0.49 -16.83
N GLY A 64 -4.98 1.12 -16.31
CA GLY A 64 -4.97 2.46 -15.69
C GLY A 64 -6.00 2.82 -14.61
N ASP A 65 -6.81 1.88 -14.13
CA ASP A 65 -7.89 2.11 -13.18
C ASP A 65 -7.28 2.36 -11.79
N PRO A 66 -7.40 3.59 -11.25
CA PRO A 66 -6.88 3.92 -9.93
C PRO A 66 -7.39 2.96 -8.85
N SER A 67 -8.61 2.42 -8.98
CA SER A 67 -9.20 1.54 -7.98
C SER A 67 -8.53 0.16 -7.91
N VAL A 68 -7.96 -0.33 -9.03
CA VAL A 68 -7.22 -1.59 -9.08
C VAL A 68 -5.84 -1.40 -8.47
N CYS A 69 -5.14 -0.33 -8.86
CA CYS A 69 -3.85 0.02 -8.29
C CYS A 69 -3.96 0.22 -6.77
N GLU A 70 -4.91 1.04 -6.31
CA GLU A 70 -5.09 1.30 -4.88
C GLU A 70 -5.39 0.04 -4.09
N ARG A 71 -6.23 -0.85 -4.63
CA ARG A 71 -6.57 -2.12 -3.96
C ARG A 71 -5.33 -3.01 -3.79
N GLU A 72 -4.50 -3.10 -4.83
CA GLU A 72 -3.26 -3.89 -4.76
C GLU A 72 -2.26 -3.28 -3.78
N MET A 73 -2.10 -1.95 -3.78
CA MET A 73 -1.22 -1.27 -2.82
C MET A 73 -1.70 -1.43 -1.38
N ARG A 74 -3.01 -1.32 -1.12
CA ARG A 74 -3.61 -1.62 0.20
C ARG A 74 -3.32 -3.06 0.63
N ARG A 75 -3.43 -4.03 -0.30
CA ARG A 75 -3.14 -5.45 -0.04
C ARG A 75 -1.68 -5.65 0.34
N ARG A 76 -0.75 -5.07 -0.43
CA ARG A 76 0.71 -5.15 -0.17
C ARG A 76 1.09 -4.55 1.17
N ALA A 77 0.57 -3.37 1.49
CA ALA A 77 0.79 -2.73 2.79
C ALA A 77 0.28 -3.57 3.96
N TYR A 78 -0.90 -4.20 3.81
CA TYR A 78 -1.40 -5.13 4.83
C TYR A 78 -0.52 -6.37 4.99
N VAL A 79 -0.03 -6.96 3.89
CA VAL A 79 0.84 -8.15 3.91
C VAL A 79 2.20 -7.85 4.54
N ALA A 80 2.72 -6.63 4.33
CA ALA A 80 4.00 -6.17 4.87
C ALA A 80 4.00 -5.96 6.40
N LEU A 81 2.83 -5.83 7.03
CA LEU A 81 2.75 -5.73 8.50
C LEU A 81 3.26 -7.03 9.17
N PRO A 82 4.01 -6.92 10.29
CA PRO A 82 4.37 -8.07 11.11
C PRO A 82 3.15 -8.91 11.49
N ARG A 83 3.27 -10.24 11.43
CA ARG A 83 2.15 -11.18 11.67
C ARG A 83 1.36 -10.88 12.97
N PRO A 84 1.99 -10.56 14.12
CA PRO A 84 1.24 -10.18 15.33
C PRO A 84 0.42 -8.90 15.12
N GLN A 85 1.01 -7.88 14.50
CA GLN A 85 0.34 -6.60 14.23
C GLN A 85 -0.85 -6.78 13.28
N ARG A 86 -0.74 -7.66 12.26
CA ARG A 86 -1.88 -7.98 11.38
C ARG A 86 -3.07 -8.55 12.14
N ILE A 87 -2.83 -9.48 13.06
CA ILE A 87 -3.91 -10.09 13.85
C ILE A 87 -4.61 -9.03 14.69
N HIS A 88 -3.84 -8.17 15.35
CA HIS A 88 -4.40 -7.07 16.14
C HIS A 88 -5.17 -6.06 15.26
N PHE A 89 -4.59 -5.67 14.12
CA PHE A 89 -5.22 -4.77 13.15
C PHE A 89 -6.56 -5.29 12.64
N VAL A 90 -6.65 -6.58 12.29
CA VAL A 90 -7.91 -7.22 11.86
C VAL A 90 -8.92 -7.25 13.00
N ARG A 91 -8.52 -7.70 14.19
CA ARG A 91 -9.40 -7.76 15.38
C ARG A 91 -9.94 -6.38 15.78
N ALA A 92 -9.13 -5.35 15.61
CA ALA A 92 -9.47 -3.96 15.89
C ALA A 92 -10.35 -3.31 14.79
N GLY A 93 -10.72 -4.05 13.74
CA GLY A 93 -11.57 -3.56 12.64
C GLY A 93 -10.82 -2.79 11.55
N GLY A 94 -9.47 -2.75 11.62
CA GLY A 94 -8.63 -2.04 10.66
C GLY A 94 -8.79 -2.54 9.22
N GLN A 95 -8.96 -3.85 9.01
CA GLN A 95 -9.17 -4.40 7.66
C GLN A 95 -10.51 -3.97 7.06
N THR A 96 -11.56 -3.89 7.87
CA THR A 96 -12.85 -3.33 7.45
C THR A 96 -12.70 -1.86 7.09
N ALA A 97 -12.00 -1.08 7.92
CA ALA A 97 -11.74 0.34 7.65
C ALA A 97 -10.90 0.55 6.37
N LEU A 98 -9.93 -0.31 6.10
CA LEU A 98 -9.07 -0.27 4.92
C LEU A 98 -9.85 -0.50 3.61
N ASN A 99 -10.87 -1.36 3.67
CA ASN A 99 -11.69 -1.75 2.53
C ASN A 99 -12.94 -0.88 2.32
N ARG A 100 -13.18 0.12 3.19
CA ARG A 100 -14.24 1.11 2.96
C ARG A 100 -13.90 1.95 1.73
N ARG A 101 -14.88 2.04 0.82
CA ARG A 101 -14.83 2.87 -0.39
C ARG A 101 -14.83 4.35 -0.02
#